data_AF-K5X393-F1
#
_entry.id   AF-K5X393-F1
#
_cell.length_a   1.000
_cell.length_b   1.000
_cell.length_c   1.000
_cell.angle_alpha   90.00
_cell.angle_beta   90.00
_cell.angle_gamma   90.00
#
_symmetry.space_group_name_H-M   'P 1'
#
loop_
_entity.id
_entity.type
_entity.pdbx_description
1 polymer ?
#
loop_
_entity_poly.entity_id
_entity_poly.type
_entity_poly.pdbx_seq_one_letter_code
_entity_poly.pdbx_strand_id
1 'polypeptide(L)'
;MDYPRIYKPDSDSDDTTPAFISRDRRPDRYYDKPEPVSATSDDDLFNFHPLRPPFQARDQKRANGIQTTTPQPVRGKYGAPLLGPENVALVEQNLDLLRPPKTDSGSVMNFKWPFSFSHNRLTEGGWARHQNEKQMPIAKDLAAVNMRLKAGAIREMHWHVTNEWAYVLKGSLRVSVLAPGGENEGVMYVADVNEGDLWYFPAGDPHSLQAKDTNPEGAEFLLIFDSGAFDENETFLLTDWLVHVPKEVLAKNFQTYPDTTPFDHIPEEELYIFPSTPPSEDINKELVVPNPTDPKYFFAYPFSKVEPIKYPGGTVKVADSRSFEASKNIAVAEVEVEVGGIRYWHPTQPEWTFILSGKARITLFASQHNAATYDFFAGDVAYIPPTFGHYVENIGDEPLKFLEVLKTDVFQDISLRQWLALTPHNVVKAHLGFSEQFIDTLPREKQVIVSGEQADWSSDEETM
;
A
#
# COMPACT_ATOMS: atom_id res chain seq x y z
N MET A 1 53.36 -15.35 -21.55
CA MET A 1 52.98 -15.89 -20.24
C MET A 1 51.50 -16.27 -20.33
N ASP A 2 51.11 -17.39 -20.93
CA ASP A 2 51.57 -18.79 -20.80
C ASP A 2 51.10 -19.48 -19.51
N TYR A 3 49.96 -20.16 -19.67
CA TYR A 3 49.52 -21.40 -19.00
C TYR A 3 50.67 -22.44 -18.91
N PRO A 4 50.65 -23.51 -18.05
CA PRO A 4 49.55 -24.51 -18.11
C PRO A 4 49.28 -25.56 -16.97
N ARG A 5 48.05 -26.12 -16.98
CA ARG A 5 47.69 -27.56 -16.71
C ARG A 5 47.90 -28.12 -15.27
N ILE A 6 47.43 -29.30 -14.81
CA ILE A 6 46.36 -30.30 -15.13
C ILE A 6 46.20 -31.21 -13.88
N TYR A 7 44.99 -31.74 -13.55
CA TYR A 7 44.78 -33.21 -13.34
C TYR A 7 43.30 -33.66 -13.16
N LYS A 8 42.99 -34.79 -13.81
CA LYS A 8 41.86 -35.75 -13.75
C LYS A 8 42.44 -37.08 -14.31
N PRO A 9 41.78 -38.27 -14.28
CA PRO A 9 40.42 -38.63 -13.88
C PRO A 9 40.48 -39.53 -12.61
N ASP A 10 39.90 -40.73 -12.38
CA ASP A 10 38.93 -41.67 -13.02
C ASP A 10 38.51 -42.71 -11.92
N SER A 11 37.68 -43.76 -12.04
CA SER A 11 36.77 -44.35 -13.07
C SER A 11 35.73 -45.29 -12.37
N ASP A 12 34.81 -45.89 -13.14
CA ASP A 12 34.10 -47.19 -12.90
C ASP A 12 33.20 -47.39 -11.65
N SER A 13 32.34 -48.41 -11.54
CA SER A 13 31.40 -49.06 -12.50
C SER A 13 30.34 -49.86 -11.72
N ASP A 14 29.14 -50.08 -12.29
CA ASP A 14 28.55 -51.42 -12.53
C ASP A 14 27.06 -51.41 -12.91
N ASP A 15 26.64 -52.49 -13.56
CA ASP A 15 25.30 -52.77 -14.10
C ASP A 15 24.57 -53.80 -13.22
N THR A 16 23.23 -53.80 -13.22
CA THR A 16 22.42 -55.03 -13.40
C THR A 16 20.92 -54.75 -13.34
N THR A 17 20.20 -55.24 -14.35
CA THR A 17 18.77 -55.58 -14.25
C THR A 17 18.59 -57.10 -14.28
N PRO A 18 17.44 -57.61 -13.82
CA PRO A 18 16.80 -58.70 -14.55
C PRO A 18 15.30 -58.48 -14.78
N ALA A 19 14.77 -59.15 -15.81
CA ALA A 19 13.35 -59.15 -16.21
C ALA A 19 12.77 -60.59 -16.24
N PHE A 20 11.62 -60.77 -16.90
CA PHE A 20 10.79 -62.00 -17.05
C PHE A 20 9.81 -62.28 -15.88
N ILE A 21 8.63 -62.89 -16.08
CA ILE A 21 7.93 -63.38 -17.29
C ILE A 21 6.39 -63.23 -17.14
N SER A 22 5.62 -63.38 -18.23
CA SER A 22 4.15 -63.18 -18.29
C SER A 22 3.33 -64.48 -18.30
N ARG A 23 2.03 -64.44 -17.90
CA ARG A 23 0.86 -64.76 -18.78
C ARG A 23 -0.54 -64.86 -18.10
N ASP A 24 -1.55 -64.63 -18.95
CA ASP A 24 -2.88 -65.26 -19.07
C ASP A 24 -4.08 -65.02 -18.10
N ARG A 25 -5.21 -64.67 -18.75
CA ARG A 25 -6.62 -65.10 -18.55
C ARG A 25 -7.62 -64.38 -17.62
N ARG A 26 -8.59 -63.74 -18.29
CA ARG A 26 -10.04 -63.58 -17.98
C ARG A 26 -10.77 -64.96 -17.86
N PRO A 27 -12.02 -65.12 -17.37
CA PRO A 27 -13.15 -64.18 -17.56
C PRO A 27 -14.27 -64.03 -16.48
N ASP A 28 -15.07 -62.99 -16.72
CA ASP A 28 -16.52 -62.77 -16.52
C ASP A 28 -17.27 -63.22 -15.25
N ARG A 29 -18.06 -62.28 -14.70
CA ARG A 29 -19.43 -62.52 -14.17
C ARG A 29 -20.34 -61.32 -14.43
N TYR A 30 -21.65 -61.59 -14.47
CA TYR A 30 -22.74 -60.69 -14.88
C TYR A 30 -23.51 -60.10 -13.67
N TYR A 31 -24.58 -59.34 -13.98
CA TYR A 31 -25.55 -58.66 -13.10
C TYR A 31 -25.07 -57.31 -12.53
N ASP A 32 -25.85 -56.21 -12.57
CA ASP A 32 -27.20 -56.05 -13.15
C ASP A 32 -27.49 -54.63 -13.66
N LYS A 33 -28.59 -54.46 -14.42
CA LYS A 33 -29.08 -53.15 -14.93
C LYS A 33 -30.21 -52.57 -14.05
N PRO A 34 -30.25 -51.24 -13.87
CA PRO A 34 -31.49 -50.48 -13.75
C PRO A 34 -32.04 -50.09 -15.14
N GLU A 35 -33.36 -50.04 -15.29
CA GLU A 35 -34.05 -49.47 -16.46
C GLU A 35 -34.38 -47.97 -16.25
N PRO A 36 -34.65 -47.20 -17.32
CA PRO A 36 -34.70 -45.74 -17.24
C PRO A 36 -35.98 -45.20 -16.59
N VAL A 37 -35.83 -44.15 -15.77
CA VAL A 37 -36.95 -43.32 -15.29
C VAL A 37 -37.15 -42.16 -16.27
N SER A 38 -38.42 -41.79 -16.49
CA SER A 38 -38.86 -40.82 -17.50
C SER A 38 -38.33 -39.40 -17.28
N ALA A 39 -37.96 -38.72 -18.37
CA ALA A 39 -37.76 -37.28 -18.37
C ALA A 39 -39.09 -36.53 -18.16
N THR A 40 -39.06 -35.48 -17.37
CA THR A 40 -40.15 -34.49 -17.22
C THR A 40 -39.55 -33.09 -17.23
N SER A 41 -39.85 -32.33 -18.29
CA SER A 41 -39.75 -30.87 -18.44
C SER A 41 -38.58 -30.13 -17.77
N ASP A 42 -37.72 -29.52 -18.59
CA ASP A 42 -37.06 -28.26 -18.24
C ASP A 42 -38.12 -27.21 -17.86
N ASP A 43 -38.04 -26.64 -16.65
CA ASP A 43 -38.55 -25.30 -16.24
C ASP A 43 -38.42 -25.11 -14.70
N ASP A 44 -37.19 -25.19 -14.15
CA ASP A 44 -36.95 -24.79 -12.74
C ASP A 44 -35.49 -24.34 -12.46
N LEU A 45 -34.88 -23.67 -13.46
CA LEU A 45 -33.66 -22.87 -13.28
C LEU A 45 -34.02 -21.38 -13.29
N PHE A 46 -33.27 -20.56 -12.57
CA PHE A 46 -33.53 -19.12 -12.32
C PHE A 46 -34.68 -18.78 -11.36
N ASN A 47 -34.86 -19.56 -10.30
CA ASN A 47 -35.61 -19.09 -9.13
C ASN A 47 -34.74 -18.08 -8.33
N PHE A 48 -34.64 -16.84 -8.81
CA PHE A 48 -33.95 -15.75 -8.13
C PHE A 48 -34.62 -15.49 -6.78
N HIS A 49 -33.92 -15.70 -5.67
CA HIS A 49 -34.38 -15.21 -4.37
C HIS A 49 -34.57 -13.69 -4.42
N PRO A 50 -35.69 -13.15 -3.91
CA PRO A 50 -35.95 -11.72 -3.96
C PRO A 50 -34.90 -10.98 -3.13
N LEU A 51 -34.33 -9.94 -3.75
CA LEU A 51 -33.34 -9.04 -3.14
C LEU A 51 -33.78 -8.62 -1.73
N ARG A 52 -33.02 -9.03 -0.71
CA ARG A 52 -33.20 -8.48 0.64
C ARG A 52 -32.80 -7.00 0.62
N PRO A 53 -33.50 -6.12 1.35
CA PRO A 53 -33.16 -4.70 1.38
C PRO A 53 -31.75 -4.50 1.96
N PRO A 54 -31.03 -3.44 1.54
CA PRO A 54 -29.70 -3.14 2.08
C PRO A 54 -29.74 -2.94 3.60
N PHE A 55 -28.62 -3.25 4.24
CA PHE A 55 -28.46 -3.22 5.69
C PHE A 55 -28.89 -1.86 6.27
N GLN A 56 -29.84 -1.85 7.22
CA GLN A 56 -30.19 -0.59 7.90
C GLN A 56 -28.98 -0.13 8.72
N ALA A 57 -28.55 1.11 8.47
CA ALA A 57 -27.34 1.70 9.04
C ALA A 57 -27.18 1.43 10.55
N ARG A 58 -25.93 1.27 11.00
CA ARG A 58 -25.60 1.24 12.43
C ARG A 58 -25.90 2.59 13.12
N ASP A 59 -26.21 3.64 12.37
CA ASP A 59 -26.75 4.89 12.87
C ASP A 59 -28.24 4.80 13.28
N GLN A 60 -28.43 4.61 14.59
CA GLN A 60 -29.58 5.04 15.39
C GLN A 60 -30.97 4.96 14.75
N LYS A 61 -31.76 3.95 15.15
CA LYS A 61 -33.22 4.12 15.28
C LYS A 61 -33.52 5.19 16.34
N ARG A 62 -33.58 6.47 15.93
CA ARG A 62 -34.05 7.59 16.75
C ARG A 62 -35.57 7.53 16.96
N ALA A 63 -36.00 6.53 17.71
CA ALA A 63 -37.35 6.41 18.25
C ALA A 63 -37.30 5.74 19.63
N ASN A 64 -37.88 6.41 20.64
CA ASN A 64 -38.19 5.86 21.96
C ASN A 64 -37.00 5.39 22.84
N GLY A 65 -36.09 6.31 23.18
CA GLY A 65 -35.58 6.45 24.56
C GLY A 65 -34.99 5.23 25.27
N ILE A 66 -34.25 4.37 24.58
CA ILE A 66 -33.50 3.23 25.16
C ILE A 66 -31.99 3.48 24.98
N GLN A 67 -31.19 2.98 25.92
CA GLN A 67 -29.74 3.21 26.00
C GLN A 67 -29.01 2.77 24.72
N THR A 68 -28.17 3.65 24.17
CA THR A 68 -27.05 3.24 23.32
C THR A 68 -26.01 2.56 24.20
N THR A 69 -26.07 1.23 24.31
CA THR A 69 -25.07 0.45 25.03
C THR A 69 -23.77 0.45 24.23
N THR A 70 -22.71 1.03 24.79
CA THR A 70 -21.35 1.00 24.23
C THR A 70 -20.98 -0.42 23.79
N PRO A 71 -20.36 -0.62 22.61
CA PRO A 71 -19.98 -1.95 22.15
C PRO A 71 -19.13 -2.69 23.20
N GLN A 72 -19.53 -3.90 23.56
CA GLN A 72 -18.84 -4.72 24.57
C GLN A 72 -17.97 -5.81 23.93
N PRO A 73 -16.83 -6.22 24.54
CA PRO A 73 -15.98 -7.30 24.07
C PRO A 73 -16.58 -8.66 24.45
N VAL A 74 -17.72 -8.99 23.84
CA VAL A 74 -18.49 -10.23 24.01
C VAL A 74 -18.87 -10.77 22.63
N ARG A 75 -18.58 -12.05 22.34
CA ARG A 75 -18.97 -12.74 21.10
C ARG A 75 -19.58 -14.09 21.48
N GLY A 76 -20.92 -14.22 21.43
CA GLY A 76 -21.65 -15.34 22.01
C GLY A 76 -21.27 -15.59 23.48
N LYS A 77 -20.78 -16.80 23.80
CA LYS A 77 -20.36 -17.23 25.15
C LYS A 77 -18.97 -16.73 25.59
N TYR A 78 -18.23 -16.00 24.75
CA TYR A 78 -16.86 -15.59 25.00
C TYR A 78 -16.76 -14.09 25.33
N GLY A 79 -15.81 -13.74 26.20
CA GLY A 79 -15.59 -12.36 26.66
C GLY A 79 -16.44 -11.99 27.88
N ALA A 80 -16.45 -10.69 28.21
CA ALA A 80 -17.23 -10.12 29.32
C ALA A 80 -17.44 -8.61 29.10
N PRO A 81 -18.47 -7.99 29.68
CA PRO A 81 -18.61 -6.53 29.67
C PRO A 81 -17.43 -5.81 30.33
N LEU A 82 -17.10 -4.63 29.81
CA LEU A 82 -16.11 -3.72 30.37
C LEU A 82 -16.62 -3.12 31.69
N LEU A 83 -15.69 -2.94 32.64
CA LEU A 83 -15.94 -2.39 33.98
C LEU A 83 -15.13 -1.11 34.25
N GLY A 84 -14.23 -0.74 33.33
CA GLY A 84 -13.33 0.39 33.46
C GLY A 84 -13.81 1.62 32.67
N PRO A 85 -13.05 2.73 32.69
CA PRO A 85 -13.27 3.85 31.78
C PRO A 85 -12.93 3.45 30.34
N GLU A 86 -13.70 3.96 29.38
CA GLU A 86 -13.59 3.65 27.96
C GLU A 86 -13.46 4.92 27.10
N ASN A 87 -12.78 4.83 25.96
CA ASN A 87 -12.89 5.82 24.89
C ASN A 87 -13.85 5.30 23.81
N VAL A 88 -15.15 5.56 24.01
CA VAL A 88 -16.25 5.04 23.18
C VAL A 88 -16.02 5.26 21.67
N ALA A 89 -15.55 6.45 21.27
CA ALA A 89 -15.34 6.77 19.86
C ALA A 89 -14.23 5.91 19.20
N LEU A 90 -13.20 5.52 19.95
CA LEU A 90 -12.19 4.58 19.45
C LEU A 90 -12.69 3.13 19.48
N VAL A 91 -13.52 2.76 20.45
CA VAL A 91 -14.16 1.43 20.51
C VAL A 91 -15.09 1.22 19.32
N GLU A 92 -15.87 2.24 18.94
CA GLU A 92 -16.76 2.23 17.76
C GLU A 92 -15.99 2.17 16.41
N GLN A 93 -14.72 2.61 16.40
CA GLN A 93 -13.81 2.53 15.25
C GLN A 93 -12.93 1.26 15.23
N ASN A 94 -13.02 0.38 16.21
CA ASN A 94 -12.14 -0.81 16.32
C ASN A 94 -12.95 -2.00 16.86
N LEU A 95 -14.07 -2.32 16.20
CA LEU A 95 -15.04 -3.35 16.59
C LEU A 95 -14.53 -4.77 16.35
N ASP A 96 -13.83 -5.02 15.24
CA ASP A 96 -13.18 -6.32 14.99
C ASP A 96 -11.84 -6.47 15.76
N LEU A 97 -11.34 -5.41 16.41
CA LEU A 97 -10.28 -5.52 17.44
C LEU A 97 -10.85 -5.74 18.85
N LEU A 98 -12.01 -5.12 19.16
CA LEU A 98 -12.75 -5.31 20.42
C LEU A 98 -13.34 -6.72 20.54
N ARG A 99 -13.83 -7.27 19.42
CA ARG A 99 -14.40 -8.63 19.32
C ARG A 99 -13.77 -9.38 18.14
N PRO A 100 -12.51 -9.81 18.23
CA PRO A 100 -11.82 -10.48 17.13
C PRO A 100 -12.61 -11.63 16.48
N PRO A 101 -12.43 -11.86 15.17
CA PRO A 101 -12.87 -13.09 14.51
C PRO A 101 -12.41 -14.34 15.28
N LYS A 102 -13.18 -15.43 15.25
CA LYS A 102 -12.83 -16.69 15.93
C LYS A 102 -11.51 -17.31 15.44
N THR A 103 -10.97 -16.83 14.32
CA THR A 103 -9.72 -17.23 13.68
C THR A 103 -8.50 -16.46 14.16
N ASP A 104 -8.69 -15.30 14.79
CA ASP A 104 -7.59 -14.51 15.36
C ASP A 104 -6.93 -15.27 16.51
N SER A 105 -5.60 -15.21 16.56
CA SER A 105 -4.79 -16.13 17.36
C SER A 105 -3.36 -15.64 17.56
N GLY A 106 -2.72 -16.09 18.64
CA GLY A 106 -1.30 -15.84 18.91
C GLY A 106 -1.00 -14.38 19.29
N SER A 107 0.10 -13.85 18.74
CA SER A 107 0.53 -12.46 18.95
C SER A 107 1.07 -11.88 17.66
N VAL A 108 0.46 -10.78 17.21
CA VAL A 108 0.88 -10.00 16.04
C VAL A 108 1.25 -8.60 16.53
N MET A 109 2.34 -8.03 16.01
CA MET A 109 2.69 -6.63 16.31
C MET A 109 1.64 -5.68 15.72
N ASN A 110 1.37 -4.56 16.40
CA ASN A 110 0.43 -3.56 15.90
C ASN A 110 0.85 -3.08 14.50
N PHE A 111 -0.03 -3.27 13.52
CA PHE A 111 0.18 -2.94 12.11
C PHE A 111 -0.74 -1.82 11.61
N LYS A 112 -1.45 -1.14 12.52
CA LYS A 112 -2.30 0.02 12.26
C LYS A 112 -1.68 1.29 12.85
N TRP A 113 -1.62 2.37 12.08
CA TRP A 113 -1.28 3.69 12.60
C TRP A 113 -2.18 4.80 12.03
N PRO A 114 -3.08 5.39 12.83
CA PRO A 114 -3.81 6.59 12.43
C PRO A 114 -2.87 7.79 12.36
N PHE A 115 -2.80 8.51 11.23
CA PHE A 115 -2.04 9.79 11.19
C PHE A 115 -2.61 10.85 12.14
N SER A 116 -3.83 10.66 12.67
CA SER A 116 -4.39 11.47 13.76
C SER A 116 -3.69 11.28 15.11
N PHE A 117 -2.90 10.21 15.29
CA PHE A 117 -2.09 9.97 16.49
C PHE A 117 -0.64 10.48 16.35
N SER A 118 -0.22 10.88 15.14
CA SER A 118 1.10 11.48 14.91
C SER A 118 1.20 12.89 15.50
N HIS A 119 2.37 13.21 16.07
CA HIS A 119 2.69 14.61 16.38
C HIS A 119 2.74 15.42 15.08
N ASN A 120 2.24 16.66 15.11
CA ASN A 120 2.12 17.51 13.94
C ASN A 120 2.95 18.79 14.12
N ARG A 121 4.03 18.91 13.35
CA ARG A 121 4.92 20.08 13.32
C ARG A 121 4.21 21.20 12.55
N LEU A 122 3.74 22.22 13.26
CA LEU A 122 3.04 23.37 12.69
C LEU A 122 4.03 24.49 12.35
N THR A 123 3.80 25.19 11.23
CA THR A 123 4.59 26.34 10.77
C THR A 123 3.68 27.45 10.21
N GLU A 124 4.26 28.60 9.84
CA GLU A 124 3.50 29.64 9.14
C GLU A 124 3.08 29.21 7.72
N GLY A 125 3.91 28.43 7.01
CA GLY A 125 3.60 27.98 5.64
C GLY A 125 2.67 26.76 5.56
N GLY A 126 2.64 25.91 6.59
CA GLY A 126 1.99 24.60 6.51
C GLY A 126 2.18 23.73 7.75
N TRP A 127 2.06 22.41 7.59
CA TRP A 127 2.35 21.44 8.65
C TRP A 127 2.81 20.08 8.10
N ALA A 128 3.49 19.30 8.94
CA ALA A 128 3.93 17.94 8.63
C ALA A 128 3.80 17.01 9.85
N ARG A 129 3.35 15.77 9.61
CA ARG A 129 3.23 14.72 10.64
C ARG A 129 3.67 13.37 10.06
N HIS A 130 4.48 12.63 10.82
CA HIS A 130 5.11 11.40 10.33
C HIS A 130 4.55 10.11 10.94
N GLN A 131 4.86 8.99 10.29
CA GLN A 131 4.86 7.65 10.84
C GLN A 131 6.17 6.98 10.43
N ASN A 132 6.98 6.59 11.41
CA ASN A 132 8.20 5.79 11.24
C ASN A 132 8.20 4.63 12.25
N GLU A 133 9.30 3.89 12.36
CA GLU A 133 9.40 2.74 13.27
C GLU A 133 9.31 3.14 14.76
N LYS A 134 9.54 4.41 15.09
CA LYS A 134 9.37 4.95 16.46
C LYS A 134 7.88 4.97 16.87
N GLN A 135 6.95 5.12 15.91
CA GLN A 135 5.50 5.02 16.15
C GLN A 135 4.90 3.63 15.84
N MET A 136 5.35 2.99 14.76
CA MET A 136 4.85 1.68 14.32
C MET A 136 6.02 0.70 14.11
N PRO A 137 6.53 0.02 15.17
CA PRO A 137 7.78 -0.76 15.13
C PRO A 137 7.82 -1.99 14.20
N ILE A 138 6.70 -2.34 13.56
CA ILE A 138 6.65 -3.33 12.47
C ILE A 138 7.12 -2.74 11.14
N ALA A 139 6.93 -1.43 10.94
CA ALA A 139 7.20 -0.68 9.72
C ALA A 139 8.67 -0.24 9.62
N LYS A 140 9.56 -1.21 9.39
CA LYS A 140 11.02 -1.01 9.36
C LYS A 140 11.58 -0.66 7.99
N ASP A 141 10.84 -1.00 6.93
CA ASP A 141 11.30 -0.79 5.56
C ASP A 141 10.75 0.47 4.90
N LEU A 142 9.62 0.98 5.40
CA LEU A 142 8.92 2.15 4.87
C LEU A 142 8.46 3.04 6.03
N ALA A 143 8.72 4.34 5.90
CA ALA A 143 8.16 5.40 6.74
C ALA A 143 7.40 6.39 5.84
N ALA A 144 6.56 7.24 6.43
CA ALA A 144 5.78 8.21 5.67
C ALA A 144 5.55 9.52 6.42
N VAL A 145 5.32 10.59 5.66
CA VAL A 145 4.93 11.92 6.14
C VAL A 145 3.67 12.34 5.41
N ASN A 146 2.64 12.73 6.16
CA ASN A 146 1.53 13.50 5.61
C ASN A 146 1.85 14.98 5.83
N MET A 147 1.94 15.73 4.72
CA MET A 147 2.39 17.12 4.72
C MET A 147 1.38 18.00 3.97
N ARG A 148 1.21 19.22 4.45
CA ARG A 148 0.28 20.22 3.93
C ARG A 148 0.99 21.56 3.80
N LEU A 149 0.83 22.20 2.64
CA LEU A 149 1.33 23.54 2.33
C LEU A 149 0.14 24.46 1.99
N LYS A 150 0.11 25.68 2.53
CA LYS A 150 -0.82 26.74 2.11
C LYS A 150 -0.47 27.19 0.68
N ALA A 151 -1.43 27.79 -0.04
CA ALA A 151 -1.16 28.31 -1.39
C ALA A 151 0.07 29.24 -1.40
N GLY A 152 1.02 28.95 -2.28
CA GLY A 152 2.31 29.64 -2.41
C GLY A 152 3.40 29.25 -1.40
N ALA A 153 3.08 28.56 -0.32
CA ALA A 153 4.08 28.13 0.67
C ALA A 153 5.05 27.08 0.11
N ILE A 154 6.28 27.12 0.62
CA ILE A 154 7.43 26.32 0.18
C ILE A 154 7.83 25.35 1.29
N ARG A 155 8.01 24.06 0.95
CA ARG A 155 8.92 23.16 1.69
C ARG A 155 10.32 23.44 1.15
N GLU A 156 11.22 23.81 2.05
CA GLU A 156 12.56 24.34 1.73
C GLU A 156 13.35 23.45 0.77
N MET A 157 14.32 24.03 0.04
CA MET A 157 15.33 23.25 -0.67
C MET A 157 16.09 22.35 0.32
N HIS A 158 16.02 21.04 0.09
CA HIS A 158 16.57 20.04 1.01
C HIS A 158 16.94 18.74 0.31
N TRP A 159 17.63 17.84 1.02
CA TRP A 159 17.88 16.45 0.58
C TRP A 159 17.90 15.49 1.79
N HIS A 160 17.91 14.20 1.51
CA HIS A 160 17.95 13.12 2.51
C HIS A 160 18.55 11.83 1.92
N VAL A 161 18.95 10.90 2.79
CA VAL A 161 19.64 9.64 2.41
C VAL A 161 18.70 8.51 1.94
N THR A 162 17.39 8.70 2.07
CA THR A 162 16.33 7.83 1.54
C THR A 162 15.89 8.30 0.17
N ASN A 163 15.28 7.43 -0.62
CA ASN A 163 14.47 7.86 -1.76
C ASN A 163 13.14 8.40 -1.23
N GLU A 164 12.60 9.44 -1.87
CA GLU A 164 11.23 9.93 -1.63
C GLU A 164 10.33 9.47 -2.78
N TRP A 165 9.14 8.97 -2.46
CA TRP A 165 8.03 8.79 -3.39
C TRP A 165 6.81 9.51 -2.81
N ALA A 166 5.94 10.07 -3.66
CA ALA A 166 4.80 10.83 -3.17
C ALA A 166 3.50 10.63 -3.96
N TYR A 167 2.38 10.95 -3.30
CA TYR A 167 1.04 11.02 -3.87
C TYR A 167 0.34 12.31 -3.43
N VAL A 168 -0.22 13.08 -4.37
CA VAL A 168 -0.96 14.32 -4.05
C VAL A 168 -2.39 13.99 -3.63
N LEU A 169 -2.70 14.19 -2.35
CA LEU A 169 -4.05 13.98 -1.77
C LEU A 169 -5.03 15.10 -2.16
N LYS A 170 -4.55 16.35 -2.26
CA LYS A 170 -5.38 17.51 -2.59
C LYS A 170 -4.57 18.65 -3.21
N GLY A 171 -5.16 19.35 -4.18
CA GLY A 171 -4.60 20.58 -4.75
C GLY A 171 -3.57 20.33 -5.86
N SER A 172 -2.59 21.23 -6.00
CA SER A 172 -1.45 21.03 -6.90
C SER A 172 -0.19 21.74 -6.39
N LEU A 173 0.98 21.26 -6.82
CA LEU A 173 2.30 21.80 -6.46
C LEU A 173 3.15 22.01 -7.71
N ARG A 174 4.14 22.91 -7.61
CA ARG A 174 5.36 22.87 -8.40
C ARG A 174 6.42 22.12 -7.60
N VAL A 175 7.06 21.14 -8.23
CA VAL A 175 8.21 20.43 -7.67
C VAL A 175 9.45 20.71 -8.50
N SER A 176 10.60 20.80 -7.85
CA SER A 176 11.89 20.97 -8.52
C SER A 176 12.93 20.04 -7.91
N VAL A 177 13.78 19.41 -8.72
CA VAL A 177 14.85 18.48 -8.28
C VAL A 177 16.07 18.62 -9.19
N LEU A 178 17.26 18.56 -8.60
CA LEU A 178 18.55 18.60 -9.29
C LEU A 178 19.25 17.24 -9.16
N ALA A 179 19.13 16.41 -10.19
CA ALA A 179 19.75 15.09 -10.22
C ALA A 179 21.21 15.15 -10.73
N PRO A 180 22.09 14.22 -10.32
CA PRO A 180 23.43 14.08 -10.90
C PRO A 180 23.33 13.59 -12.35
N GLY A 181 23.90 14.35 -13.27
CA GLY A 181 24.09 13.94 -14.66
C GLY A 181 25.36 13.10 -14.86
N GLY A 182 25.61 12.75 -16.12
CA GLY A 182 26.94 12.32 -16.56
C GLY A 182 27.90 13.52 -16.64
N GLU A 183 29.17 13.23 -16.91
CA GLU A 183 30.22 14.22 -17.30
C GLU A 183 30.38 15.46 -16.37
N ASN A 184 29.92 15.36 -15.12
CA ASN A 184 29.90 16.39 -14.07
C ASN A 184 28.85 17.52 -14.26
N GLU A 185 27.80 17.29 -15.05
CA GLU A 185 26.67 18.22 -15.16
C GLU A 185 25.55 17.89 -14.15
N GLY A 186 24.82 18.91 -13.70
CA GLY A 186 23.60 18.74 -12.90
C GLY A 186 22.35 18.83 -13.78
N VAL A 187 21.44 17.86 -13.66
CA VAL A 187 20.21 17.80 -14.46
C VAL A 187 19.04 18.33 -13.65
N MET A 188 18.63 19.55 -13.95
CA MET A 188 17.46 20.17 -13.32
C MET A 188 16.17 19.66 -13.97
N TYR A 189 15.19 19.28 -13.15
CA TYR A 189 13.83 18.95 -13.57
C TYR A 189 12.82 19.72 -12.73
N VAL A 190 11.86 20.37 -13.39
CA VAL A 190 10.76 21.11 -12.75
C VAL A 190 9.43 20.66 -13.35
N ALA A 191 8.45 20.34 -12.50
CA ALA A 191 7.14 19.86 -12.94
C ALA A 191 6.00 20.40 -12.06
N ASP A 192 4.81 20.45 -12.64
CA ASP A 192 3.56 20.69 -11.90
C ASP A 192 2.82 19.37 -11.69
N VAL A 193 2.50 19.04 -10.44
CA VAL A 193 1.81 17.82 -10.01
C VAL A 193 0.45 18.16 -9.39
N ASN A 194 -0.57 17.37 -9.72
CA ASN A 194 -1.97 17.63 -9.36
C ASN A 194 -2.50 16.50 -8.49
N GLU A 195 -3.68 16.69 -7.88
CA GLU A 195 -4.42 15.67 -7.15
C GLU A 195 -4.48 14.32 -7.89
N GLY A 196 -3.92 13.27 -7.26
CA GLY A 196 -3.77 11.93 -7.84
C GLY A 196 -2.51 11.68 -8.68
N ASP A 197 -1.66 12.69 -8.92
CA ASP A 197 -0.33 12.54 -9.53
C ASP A 197 0.74 12.14 -8.50
N LEU A 198 1.89 11.65 -8.99
CA LEU A 198 3.02 11.19 -8.19
C LEU A 198 4.28 12.01 -8.47
N TRP A 199 5.24 11.94 -7.55
CA TRP A 199 6.66 12.17 -7.84
C TRP A 199 7.56 11.15 -7.16
N TYR A 200 8.83 11.11 -7.56
CA TYR A 200 9.88 10.28 -6.99
C TYR A 200 11.22 11.02 -7.07
N PHE A 201 11.92 11.18 -5.95
CA PHE A 201 13.26 11.76 -5.90
C PHE A 201 14.28 10.72 -5.42
N PRO A 202 15.36 10.46 -6.18
CA PRO A 202 16.42 9.56 -5.76
C PRO A 202 17.11 10.01 -4.47
N ALA A 203 17.62 9.02 -3.72
CA ALA A 203 18.38 9.27 -2.49
C ALA A 203 19.60 10.19 -2.73
N GLY A 204 19.59 11.36 -2.08
CA GLY A 204 20.64 12.38 -2.17
C GLY A 204 20.38 13.51 -3.17
N ASP A 205 19.36 13.42 -4.04
CA ASP A 205 19.07 14.46 -5.04
C ASP A 205 18.33 15.64 -4.38
N PRO A 206 18.91 16.86 -4.33
CA PRO A 206 18.27 18.00 -3.67
C PRO A 206 17.08 18.54 -4.45
N HIS A 207 16.01 18.85 -3.73
CA HIS A 207 14.71 19.19 -4.29
C HIS A 207 13.93 20.19 -3.41
N SER A 208 12.82 20.71 -3.95
CA SER A 208 11.93 21.65 -3.27
C SER A 208 10.47 21.46 -3.71
N LEU A 209 9.53 21.71 -2.80
CA LEU A 209 8.09 21.67 -3.09
C LEU A 209 7.48 23.05 -2.87
N GLN A 210 6.64 23.53 -3.79
CA GLN A 210 5.86 24.76 -3.61
C GLN A 210 4.40 24.52 -3.96
N ALA A 211 3.48 24.82 -3.05
CA ALA A 211 2.06 24.71 -3.36
C ALA A 211 1.61 25.81 -4.34
N LYS A 212 0.79 25.42 -5.32
CA LYS A 212 0.11 26.35 -6.21
C LYS A 212 -1.18 26.86 -5.56
N ASP A 213 -1.79 27.87 -6.16
CA ASP A 213 -3.06 28.50 -5.75
C ASP A 213 -4.28 28.00 -6.55
N THR A 214 -4.11 26.99 -7.42
CA THR A 214 -5.23 26.32 -8.14
C THR A 214 -6.30 25.78 -7.19
N ASN A 215 -5.92 25.51 -5.95
CA ASN A 215 -6.79 25.44 -4.79
C ASN A 215 -6.37 26.59 -3.85
N PRO A 216 -7.27 27.50 -3.44
CA PRO A 216 -6.90 28.63 -2.57
C PRO A 216 -6.41 28.16 -1.18
N GLU A 217 -6.77 26.95 -0.76
CA GLU A 217 -6.25 26.32 0.45
C GLU A 217 -4.82 25.78 0.28
N GLY A 218 -4.27 25.74 -0.93
CA GLY A 218 -2.98 25.10 -1.25
C GLY A 218 -3.12 23.58 -1.46
N ALA A 219 -2.13 22.83 -0.97
CA ALA A 219 -2.00 21.40 -1.23
C ALA A 219 -1.87 20.55 0.05
N GLU A 220 -2.18 19.26 -0.09
CA GLU A 220 -1.89 18.22 0.90
C GLU A 220 -1.48 16.93 0.16
N PHE A 221 -0.51 16.21 0.72
CA PHE A 221 0.14 15.08 0.07
C PHE A 221 0.71 14.07 1.09
N LEU A 222 1.08 12.90 0.57
CA LEU A 222 1.84 11.88 1.27
C LEU A 222 3.24 11.80 0.67
N LEU A 223 4.26 11.71 1.52
CA LEU A 223 5.63 11.34 1.20
C LEU A 223 5.90 9.98 1.83
N ILE A 224 6.49 9.04 1.10
CA ILE A 224 6.87 7.70 1.55
C ILE A 224 8.36 7.55 1.29
N PHE A 225 9.09 7.07 2.30
CA PHE A 225 10.54 6.93 2.30
C PHE A 225 10.96 5.48 2.47
N ASP A 226 11.95 5.03 1.70
CA ASP A 226 12.40 3.61 1.66
C ASP A 226 13.27 3.16 2.86
N SER A 227 13.07 3.79 4.01
CA SER A 227 13.57 3.37 5.32
C SER A 227 12.56 3.68 6.41
N GLY A 228 12.20 2.67 7.22
CA GLY A 228 11.34 2.85 8.39
C GLY A 228 11.96 3.71 9.49
N ALA A 229 13.27 3.97 9.44
CA ALA A 229 13.97 4.84 10.39
C ALA A 229 13.92 6.34 10.04
N PHE A 230 13.36 6.73 8.88
CA PHE A 230 13.33 8.13 8.43
C PHE A 230 12.60 9.04 9.44
N ASP A 231 13.12 10.25 9.64
CA ASP A 231 12.48 11.30 10.42
C ASP A 231 12.51 12.62 9.64
N GLU A 232 11.35 13.23 9.45
CA GLU A 232 11.16 14.51 8.76
C GLU A 232 11.97 15.67 9.39
N ASN A 233 12.39 15.53 10.65
CA ASN A 233 13.22 16.50 11.37
C ASN A 233 14.73 16.22 11.23
N GLU A 234 15.13 15.19 10.47
CA GLU A 234 16.51 14.78 10.23
C GLU A 234 16.92 14.98 8.74
N THR A 235 16.14 15.76 7.97
CA THR A 235 16.47 16.15 6.57
C THR A 235 17.55 17.25 6.51
N PHE A 236 18.40 17.23 5.49
CA PHE A 236 19.43 18.26 5.29
C PHE A 236 18.82 19.49 4.62
N LEU A 237 18.63 20.58 5.37
CA LEU A 237 18.01 21.82 4.89
C LEU A 237 19.08 22.81 4.39
N LEU A 238 18.80 23.56 3.33
CA LEU A 238 19.77 24.48 2.74
C LEU A 238 20.19 25.61 3.71
N THR A 239 19.24 26.21 4.41
CA THR A 239 19.49 27.33 5.33
C THR A 239 20.21 26.87 6.60
N ASP A 240 19.84 25.71 7.16
CA ASP A 240 20.58 25.08 8.25
C ASP A 240 22.04 24.77 7.86
N TRP A 241 22.26 24.19 6.67
CA TRP A 241 23.61 23.95 6.20
C TRP A 241 24.41 25.26 6.05
N LEU A 242 23.81 26.28 5.42
CA LEU A 242 24.50 27.53 5.13
C LEU A 242 24.80 28.38 6.38
N VAL A 243 23.95 28.39 7.41
CA VAL A 243 24.24 29.09 8.68
C VAL A 243 25.40 28.41 9.44
N HIS A 244 25.55 27.09 9.29
CA HIS A 244 26.65 26.31 9.85
C HIS A 244 27.96 26.35 9.05
N VAL A 245 28.03 27.10 7.93
CA VAL A 245 29.28 27.32 7.16
C VAL A 245 29.83 28.75 7.41
N PRO A 246 31.12 28.92 7.76
CA PRO A 246 31.71 30.24 7.94
C PRO A 246 31.58 31.13 6.70
N LYS A 247 31.19 32.40 6.88
CA LYS A 247 30.90 33.32 5.77
C LYS A 247 32.10 33.56 4.85
N GLU A 248 33.33 33.44 5.34
CA GLU A 248 34.55 33.50 4.54
C GLU A 248 34.88 32.21 3.76
N VAL A 249 34.17 31.11 4.03
CA VAL A 249 34.16 29.89 3.19
C VAL A 249 33.11 30.06 2.09
N LEU A 250 31.90 30.52 2.43
CA LEU A 250 30.86 30.87 1.45
C LEU A 250 31.39 31.90 0.44
N ALA A 251 32.00 33.00 0.90
CA ALA A 251 32.57 34.02 0.03
C ALA A 251 33.69 33.50 -0.89
N LYS A 252 34.41 32.44 -0.51
CA LYS A 252 35.39 31.79 -1.40
C LYS A 252 34.71 30.91 -2.44
N ASN A 253 33.69 30.14 -2.03
CA ASN A 253 32.90 29.29 -2.91
C ASN A 253 32.18 30.09 -3.99
N PHE A 254 31.50 31.18 -3.61
CA PHE A 254 30.78 32.08 -4.51
C PHE A 254 31.66 33.19 -5.13
N GLN A 255 32.99 33.13 -4.92
CA GLN A 255 33.99 34.04 -5.51
C GLN A 255 33.81 35.54 -5.19
N THR A 256 33.18 35.88 -4.06
CA THR A 256 33.02 37.27 -3.56
C THR A 256 34.15 37.70 -2.61
N TYR A 257 34.93 36.77 -2.07
CA TYR A 257 35.95 37.04 -1.04
C TYR A 257 36.94 38.14 -1.49
N PRO A 258 37.22 39.18 -0.67
CA PRO A 258 36.97 39.26 0.78
C PRO A 258 35.58 39.74 1.22
N ASP A 259 34.64 40.03 0.31
CA ASP A 259 33.31 40.48 0.68
C ASP A 259 32.44 39.29 1.17
N THR A 260 32.01 39.39 2.43
CA THR A 260 31.10 38.43 3.09
C THR A 260 29.68 38.98 3.25
N THR A 261 29.42 40.24 2.91
CA THR A 261 28.13 40.90 3.16
C THR A 261 26.92 40.28 2.42
N PRO A 262 27.06 39.62 1.25
CA PRO A 262 25.95 38.85 0.65
C PRO A 262 25.39 37.74 1.55
N PHE A 263 26.17 37.27 2.53
CA PHE A 263 25.81 36.18 3.44
C PHE A 263 25.29 36.70 4.81
N ASP A 264 25.14 38.02 4.97
CA ASP A 264 24.55 38.62 6.18
C ASP A 264 23.01 38.52 6.24
N HIS A 265 22.38 38.00 5.18
CA HIS A 265 20.93 37.75 5.08
C HIS A 265 20.54 36.26 5.15
N ILE A 266 21.48 35.35 5.43
CA ILE A 266 21.16 33.94 5.70
C ILE A 266 20.40 33.88 7.04
N PRO A 267 19.27 33.15 7.13
CA PRO A 267 18.55 32.93 8.39
C PRO A 267 19.44 32.35 9.51
N GLU A 268 19.14 32.68 10.76
CA GLU A 268 19.86 32.14 11.93
C GLU A 268 19.42 30.71 12.31
N GLU A 269 18.27 30.26 11.80
CA GLU A 269 17.66 28.94 12.00
C GLU A 269 17.05 28.44 10.68
N GLU A 270 16.70 27.16 10.59
CA GLU A 270 16.06 26.56 9.42
C GLU A 270 14.69 27.19 9.05
N LEU A 271 14.38 27.31 7.76
CA LEU A 271 13.06 27.78 7.32
C LEU A 271 12.03 26.65 7.28
N TYR A 272 12.46 25.44 6.92
CA TYR A 272 11.70 24.19 6.86
C TYR A 272 10.44 24.24 5.97
N ILE A 273 9.37 24.89 6.44
CA ILE A 273 8.15 25.20 5.69
C ILE A 273 7.77 26.66 5.95
N PHE A 274 7.79 27.50 4.90
CA PHE A 274 7.60 28.95 5.02
C PHE A 274 6.63 29.52 3.98
N PRO A 275 5.95 30.66 4.26
CA PRO A 275 5.09 31.33 3.29
C PRO A 275 5.87 31.93 2.12
N SER A 276 5.32 31.85 0.91
CA SER A 276 5.81 32.59 -0.26
C SER A 276 4.63 32.89 -1.22
N THR A 277 4.88 33.64 -2.29
CA THR A 277 3.88 33.87 -3.35
C THR A 277 3.73 32.64 -4.24
N PRO A 278 2.51 32.29 -4.71
CA PRO A 278 2.31 31.22 -5.68
C PRO A 278 3.23 31.31 -6.90
N PRO A 279 3.75 30.18 -7.40
CA PRO A 279 4.55 30.14 -8.61
C PRO A 279 3.66 30.38 -9.84
N SER A 280 4.25 30.86 -10.93
CA SER A 280 3.53 31.23 -12.15
C SER A 280 2.77 30.05 -12.75
N GLU A 281 1.51 30.27 -13.18
CA GLU A 281 0.70 29.26 -13.88
C GLU A 281 1.43 28.63 -15.07
N ASP A 282 2.27 29.42 -15.75
CA ASP A 282 3.10 29.01 -16.88
C ASP A 282 4.51 28.64 -16.41
N ILE A 283 4.71 27.34 -16.18
CA ILE A 283 5.99 26.74 -15.75
C ILE A 283 7.19 27.16 -16.61
N ASN A 284 6.98 27.46 -17.90
CA ASN A 284 8.06 27.83 -18.83
C ASN A 284 8.71 29.19 -18.47
N LYS A 285 8.10 29.99 -17.60
CA LYS A 285 8.67 31.26 -17.10
C LYS A 285 9.65 31.07 -15.94
N GLU A 286 9.65 29.90 -15.31
CA GLU A 286 10.51 29.56 -14.16
C GLU A 286 11.57 28.51 -14.50
N LEU A 287 11.51 27.92 -15.70
CA LEU A 287 12.57 27.07 -16.25
C LEU A 287 13.84 27.91 -16.54
N VAL A 288 14.78 27.90 -15.59
CA VAL A 288 16.13 28.47 -15.75
C VAL A 288 16.90 27.78 -16.88
N VAL A 289 16.67 26.47 -17.04
CA VAL A 289 17.10 25.64 -18.18
C VAL A 289 15.93 24.77 -18.64
N PRO A 290 15.87 24.33 -19.91
CA PRO A 290 14.87 23.36 -20.36
C PRO A 290 14.98 22.05 -19.57
N ASN A 291 13.84 21.43 -19.25
CA ASN A 291 13.80 20.08 -18.68
C ASN A 291 14.52 19.06 -19.59
N PRO A 292 15.11 17.99 -19.02
CA PRO A 292 15.67 16.87 -19.78
C PRO A 292 14.62 16.20 -20.67
N THR A 293 15.09 15.52 -21.72
CA THR A 293 14.27 14.74 -22.66
C THR A 293 14.40 13.21 -22.48
N ASP A 294 15.31 12.77 -21.61
CA ASP A 294 15.53 11.36 -21.24
C ASP A 294 14.53 10.96 -20.13
N PRO A 295 13.64 9.98 -20.37
CA PRO A 295 12.57 9.61 -19.42
C PRO A 295 13.04 9.21 -18.02
N LYS A 296 14.30 8.78 -17.84
CA LYS A 296 14.83 8.42 -16.51
C LYS A 296 14.89 9.62 -15.54
N TYR A 297 14.89 10.84 -16.07
CA TYR A 297 14.84 12.09 -15.29
C TYR A 297 13.42 12.69 -15.22
N PHE A 298 12.38 11.97 -15.66
CA PHE A 298 11.00 12.41 -15.48
C PHE A 298 10.54 12.04 -14.07
N PHE A 299 10.87 12.90 -13.10
CA PHE A 299 10.63 12.66 -11.68
C PHE A 299 9.19 12.89 -11.21
N ALA A 300 8.29 13.34 -12.10
CA ALA A 300 6.85 13.44 -11.84
C ALA A 300 6.06 12.56 -12.83
N TYR A 301 4.98 11.93 -12.36
CA TYR A 301 4.18 10.99 -13.15
C TYR A 301 2.68 11.26 -13.03
N PRO A 302 1.94 11.42 -14.16
CA PRO A 302 0.55 11.84 -14.16
C PRO A 302 -0.42 10.68 -13.86
N PHE A 303 -0.29 10.07 -12.69
CA PHE A 303 -1.07 8.91 -12.24
C PHE A 303 -2.57 9.20 -12.07
N SER A 304 -2.97 10.46 -12.01
CA SER A 304 -4.38 10.87 -12.10
C SER A 304 -5.03 10.49 -13.45
N LYS A 305 -4.21 10.26 -14.48
CA LYS A 305 -4.61 10.00 -15.87
C LYS A 305 -4.39 8.54 -16.31
N VAL A 306 -4.02 7.66 -15.39
CA VAL A 306 -3.88 6.22 -15.67
C VAL A 306 -5.24 5.56 -15.54
N GLU A 307 -5.79 5.09 -16.65
CA GLU A 307 -7.07 4.36 -16.69
C GLU A 307 -6.98 3.06 -15.86
N PRO A 308 -7.86 2.85 -14.86
CA PRO A 308 -7.78 1.69 -13.99
C PRO A 308 -8.39 0.42 -14.62
N ILE A 309 -7.74 -0.71 -14.36
CA ILE A 309 -8.21 -2.03 -14.77
C ILE A 309 -9.41 -2.41 -13.91
N LYS A 310 -10.55 -2.66 -14.54
CA LYS A 310 -11.78 -3.08 -13.85
C LYS A 310 -11.81 -4.59 -13.60
N TYR A 311 -12.13 -4.96 -12.36
CA TYR A 311 -12.37 -6.31 -11.87
C TYR A 311 -13.83 -6.47 -11.41
N PRO A 312 -14.32 -7.69 -11.13
CA PRO A 312 -15.71 -7.88 -10.68
C PRO A 312 -16.08 -7.14 -9.39
N GLY A 313 -15.12 -6.96 -8.46
CA GLY A 313 -15.33 -6.30 -7.17
C GLY A 313 -14.77 -4.88 -7.05
N GLY A 314 -14.34 -4.23 -8.14
CA GLY A 314 -13.70 -2.91 -8.06
C GLY A 314 -12.75 -2.58 -9.19
N THR A 315 -11.81 -1.66 -8.97
CA THR A 315 -10.79 -1.25 -9.95
C THR A 315 -9.38 -1.12 -9.35
N VAL A 316 -8.35 -1.30 -10.18
CA VAL A 316 -6.94 -1.12 -9.81
C VAL A 316 -6.18 -0.40 -10.92
N LYS A 317 -5.40 0.64 -10.59
CA LYS A 317 -4.31 1.15 -11.45
C LYS A 317 -2.97 1.00 -10.73
N VAL A 318 -1.90 0.82 -11.49
CA VAL A 318 -0.55 0.55 -10.98
C VAL A 318 0.45 1.53 -11.61
N ALA A 319 1.41 2.01 -10.84
CA ALA A 319 2.60 2.69 -11.34
C ALA A 319 3.86 2.11 -10.69
N ASP A 320 4.83 1.74 -11.52
CA ASP A 320 6.13 1.19 -11.10
C ASP A 320 7.19 1.52 -12.15
N SER A 321 8.42 1.01 -12.01
CA SER A 321 9.54 1.36 -12.90
C SER A 321 9.34 1.01 -14.39
N ARG A 322 8.27 0.30 -14.76
CA ARG A 322 7.87 0.00 -16.15
C ARG A 322 7.04 1.11 -16.81
N SER A 323 6.42 1.98 -16.01
CA SER A 323 5.58 3.10 -16.49
C SER A 323 6.05 4.46 -15.97
N PHE A 324 6.66 4.50 -14.78
CA PHE A 324 7.27 5.65 -14.15
C PHE A 324 8.76 5.35 -13.95
N GLU A 325 9.56 5.55 -15.01
CA GLU A 325 10.94 5.02 -15.08
C GLU A 325 11.87 5.48 -13.94
N ALA A 326 11.67 6.67 -13.36
CA ALA A 326 12.46 7.15 -12.22
C ALA A 326 12.24 6.34 -10.93
N SER A 327 11.04 5.78 -10.72
CA SER A 327 10.63 5.13 -9.47
C SER A 327 11.23 3.72 -9.34
N LYS A 328 12.50 3.62 -8.90
CA LYS A 328 13.25 2.36 -8.87
C LYS A 328 13.10 1.54 -7.59
N ASN A 329 12.79 2.16 -6.44
CA ASN A 329 12.67 1.45 -5.15
C ASN A 329 11.24 1.43 -4.59
N ILE A 330 10.29 2.13 -5.22
CA ILE A 330 8.90 2.21 -4.77
C ILE A 330 7.95 2.02 -5.96
N ALA A 331 6.93 1.19 -5.77
CA ALA A 331 5.83 0.95 -6.70
C ALA A 331 4.49 1.12 -5.96
N VAL A 332 3.43 1.50 -6.68
CA VAL A 332 2.09 1.72 -6.12
C VAL A 332 1.00 0.97 -6.89
N ALA A 333 -0.02 0.52 -6.16
CA ALA A 333 -1.36 0.34 -6.70
C ALA A 333 -2.34 1.30 -6.00
N GLU A 334 -3.21 1.96 -6.77
CA GLU A 334 -4.42 2.60 -6.23
C GLU A 334 -5.57 1.63 -6.46
N VAL A 335 -6.27 1.29 -5.38
CA VAL A 335 -7.25 0.21 -5.32
C VAL A 335 -8.57 0.76 -4.83
N GLU A 336 -9.63 0.44 -5.55
CA GLU A 336 -11.00 0.81 -5.23
C GLU A 336 -11.85 -0.46 -5.15
N VAL A 337 -12.44 -0.74 -3.99
CA VAL A 337 -13.17 -1.97 -3.67
C VAL A 337 -14.64 -1.62 -3.41
N GLU A 338 -15.53 -2.20 -4.20
CA GLU A 338 -16.99 -2.05 -4.09
C GLU A 338 -17.51 -2.54 -2.73
N VAL A 339 -18.72 -2.16 -2.35
CA VAL A 339 -19.34 -2.58 -1.07
C VAL A 339 -19.45 -4.11 -1.00
N GLY A 340 -18.95 -4.72 0.07
CA GLY A 340 -18.85 -6.19 0.22
C GLY A 340 -17.75 -6.85 -0.62
N GLY A 341 -16.98 -6.08 -1.40
CA GLY A 341 -15.83 -6.56 -2.14
C GLY A 341 -14.62 -6.88 -1.24
N ILE A 342 -13.75 -7.74 -1.74
CA ILE A 342 -12.52 -8.19 -1.05
C ILE A 342 -11.35 -8.30 -2.03
N ARG A 343 -10.16 -7.95 -1.56
CA ARG A 343 -8.88 -8.22 -2.22
C ARG A 343 -8.04 -9.12 -1.31
N TYR A 344 -7.49 -10.24 -1.81
CA TYR A 344 -6.81 -11.28 -0.99
C TYR A 344 -5.51 -11.77 -1.66
N TRP A 345 -4.35 -11.59 -1.00
CA TRP A 345 -3.02 -11.94 -1.52
C TRP A 345 -1.98 -12.15 -0.40
N HIS A 346 -0.73 -12.38 -0.79
CA HIS A 346 0.44 -12.01 0.01
C HIS A 346 1.44 -11.26 -0.87
N PRO A 347 2.13 -10.23 -0.36
CA PRO A 347 3.20 -9.55 -1.06
C PRO A 347 4.53 -10.29 -0.84
N THR A 348 5.46 -10.18 -1.79
CA THR A 348 6.85 -10.67 -1.63
C THR A 348 7.81 -9.59 -1.10
N GLN A 349 7.30 -8.39 -0.88
CA GLN A 349 8.01 -7.17 -0.47
C GLN A 349 7.26 -6.47 0.68
N PRO A 350 7.88 -5.51 1.38
CA PRO A 350 7.19 -4.68 2.36
C PRO A 350 6.10 -3.84 1.70
N GLU A 351 4.90 -3.85 2.28
CA GLU A 351 3.74 -3.09 1.81
C GLU A 351 3.30 -2.10 2.90
N TRP A 352 3.27 -0.82 2.53
CA TRP A 352 2.73 0.28 3.32
C TRP A 352 1.44 0.76 2.64
N THR A 353 0.32 0.71 3.35
CA THR A 353 -1.02 0.89 2.77
C THR A 353 -1.76 2.03 3.45
N PHE A 354 -2.40 2.93 2.69
CA PHE A 354 -3.09 4.11 3.23
C PHE A 354 -4.54 4.20 2.74
N ILE A 355 -5.48 4.31 3.66
CA ILE A 355 -6.91 4.44 3.32
C ILE A 355 -7.21 5.89 2.92
N LEU A 356 -7.57 6.09 1.65
CA LEU A 356 -8.01 7.36 1.08
C LEU A 356 -9.47 7.67 1.46
N SER A 357 -10.36 6.69 1.35
CA SER A 357 -11.78 6.82 1.68
C SER A 357 -12.45 5.49 2.01
N GLY A 358 -13.62 5.52 2.65
CA GLY A 358 -14.39 4.34 3.02
C GLY A 358 -13.98 3.71 4.34
N LYS A 359 -14.34 2.42 4.52
CA LYS A 359 -14.15 1.64 5.76
C LYS A 359 -13.67 0.24 5.39
N ALA A 360 -12.53 -0.19 5.90
CA ALA A 360 -11.95 -1.51 5.65
C ALA A 360 -11.83 -2.31 6.94
N ARG A 361 -11.70 -3.63 6.81
CA ARG A 361 -10.94 -4.43 7.78
C ARG A 361 -9.82 -5.19 7.07
N ILE A 362 -8.76 -5.47 7.83
CA ILE A 362 -7.61 -6.25 7.38
C ILE A 362 -7.28 -7.30 8.45
N THR A 363 -7.31 -8.58 8.09
CA THR A 363 -6.68 -9.65 8.89
C THR A 363 -5.27 -9.89 8.36
N LEU A 364 -4.28 -9.81 9.25
CA LEU A 364 -2.87 -10.09 8.95
C LEU A 364 -2.47 -11.45 9.52
N PHE A 365 -2.15 -12.42 8.66
CA PHE A 365 -1.61 -13.74 9.04
C PHE A 365 -0.08 -13.69 9.09
N ALA A 366 0.46 -13.82 10.30
CA ALA A 366 1.87 -13.66 10.64
C ALA A 366 2.62 -15.00 10.82
N SER A 367 2.14 -16.07 10.17
CA SER A 367 2.62 -17.46 10.31
C SER A 367 2.48 -18.05 11.73
N GLN A 368 2.87 -19.31 11.93
CA GLN A 368 2.92 -19.98 13.25
C GLN A 368 1.62 -19.93 14.09
N HIS A 369 0.45 -19.91 13.44
CA HIS A 369 -0.85 -19.70 14.10
C HIS A 369 -1.00 -18.33 14.78
N ASN A 370 -0.36 -17.29 14.23
CA ASN A 370 -0.61 -15.90 14.58
C ASN A 370 -1.47 -15.23 13.50
N ALA A 371 -2.59 -14.64 13.90
CA ALA A 371 -3.46 -13.83 13.04
C ALA A 371 -4.15 -12.75 13.87
N ALA A 372 -4.23 -11.53 13.35
CA ALA A 372 -4.93 -10.42 14.01
C ALA A 372 -5.68 -9.54 13.00
N THR A 373 -6.87 -9.10 13.37
CA THR A 373 -7.79 -8.31 12.55
C THR A 373 -7.98 -6.92 13.13
N TYR A 374 -7.90 -5.91 12.26
CA TYR A 374 -8.06 -4.49 12.62
C TYR A 374 -9.01 -3.82 11.62
N ASP A 375 -9.83 -2.88 12.10
CA ASP A 375 -10.64 -1.98 11.27
C ASP A 375 -9.80 -0.77 10.82
N PHE A 376 -10.08 -0.18 9.65
CA PHE A 376 -9.37 0.97 9.08
C PHE A 376 -10.33 1.96 8.39
N PHE A 377 -10.02 3.25 8.51
CA PHE A 377 -10.80 4.40 8.05
C PHE A 377 -9.90 5.40 7.32
N ALA A 378 -10.49 6.35 6.59
CA ALA A 378 -9.75 7.39 5.88
C ALA A 378 -8.73 8.11 6.78
N GLY A 379 -7.45 8.14 6.37
CA GLY A 379 -6.33 8.67 7.15
C GLY A 379 -5.57 7.65 8.01
N ASP A 380 -5.98 6.38 8.02
CA ASP A 380 -5.24 5.28 8.64
C ASP A 380 -4.19 4.69 7.70
N VAL A 381 -3.05 4.32 8.30
CA VAL A 381 -1.99 3.50 7.71
C VAL A 381 -2.11 2.05 8.17
N ALA A 382 -1.90 1.11 7.25
CA ALA A 382 -1.59 -0.30 7.50
C ALA A 382 -0.15 -0.61 7.05
N TYR A 383 0.53 -1.56 7.70
CA TYR A 383 1.82 -2.09 7.23
C TYR A 383 1.85 -3.62 7.22
N ILE A 384 2.07 -4.21 6.06
CA ILE A 384 2.11 -5.66 5.85
C ILE A 384 3.57 -6.07 5.57
N PRO A 385 4.21 -6.86 6.46
CA PRO A 385 5.54 -7.40 6.19
C PRO A 385 5.58 -8.36 4.98
N PRO A 386 6.75 -8.54 4.35
CA PRO A 386 6.93 -9.52 3.29
C PRO A 386 6.42 -10.92 3.69
N THR A 387 5.78 -11.61 2.75
CA THR A 387 5.20 -12.97 2.89
C THR A 387 3.98 -13.10 3.81
N PHE A 388 3.54 -12.05 4.50
CA PHE A 388 2.38 -12.14 5.40
C PHE A 388 1.09 -12.19 4.56
N GLY A 389 0.32 -13.26 4.74
CA GLY A 389 -0.97 -13.45 4.07
C GLY A 389 -2.00 -12.49 4.64
N HIS A 390 -2.77 -11.82 3.78
CA HIS A 390 -3.77 -10.89 4.26
C HIS A 390 -4.89 -10.68 3.22
N TYR A 391 -5.91 -9.94 3.66
CA TYR A 391 -6.94 -9.43 2.77
C TYR A 391 -7.38 -8.05 3.23
N VAL A 392 -7.93 -7.27 2.29
CA VAL A 392 -8.61 -5.99 2.56
C VAL A 392 -10.05 -6.15 2.10
N GLU A 393 -10.99 -5.99 3.03
CA GLU A 393 -12.44 -6.17 2.81
C GLU A 393 -13.17 -4.85 3.07
N ASN A 394 -14.07 -4.46 2.16
CA ASN A 394 -14.91 -3.29 2.34
C ASN A 394 -16.09 -3.61 3.28
N ILE A 395 -15.95 -3.18 4.54
CA ILE A 395 -16.97 -3.32 5.59
C ILE A 395 -17.94 -2.12 5.63
N GLY A 396 -17.79 -1.17 4.71
CA GLY A 396 -18.58 0.04 4.64
C GLY A 396 -19.89 -0.08 3.88
N ASP A 397 -20.45 1.10 3.63
CA ASP A 397 -21.70 1.42 2.93
C ASP A 397 -21.44 2.17 1.61
N GLU A 398 -20.18 2.51 1.35
CA GLU A 398 -19.65 3.25 0.19
C GLU A 398 -18.36 2.55 -0.32
N PRO A 399 -17.88 2.84 -1.55
CA PRO A 399 -16.62 2.29 -2.04
C PRO A 399 -15.42 2.62 -1.14
N LEU A 400 -14.64 1.58 -0.85
CA LEU A 400 -13.37 1.66 -0.12
C LEU A 400 -12.26 1.99 -1.12
N LYS A 401 -11.45 3.01 -0.83
CA LYS A 401 -10.32 3.41 -1.68
C LYS A 401 -9.04 3.53 -0.88
N PHE A 402 -7.94 2.97 -1.38
CA PHE A 402 -6.64 2.98 -0.72
C PHE A 402 -5.47 2.92 -1.70
N LEU A 403 -4.29 3.26 -1.19
CA LEU A 403 -3.00 3.05 -1.84
C LEU A 403 -2.31 1.84 -1.23
N GLU A 404 -1.66 1.03 -2.05
CA GLU A 404 -0.73 -0.04 -1.67
C GLU A 404 0.65 0.34 -2.19
N VAL A 405 1.57 0.72 -1.29
CA VAL A 405 2.92 1.19 -1.64
C VAL A 405 3.92 0.10 -1.29
N LEU A 406 4.53 -0.50 -2.32
CA LEU A 406 5.51 -1.58 -2.20
C LEU A 406 6.93 -1.06 -2.33
N LYS A 407 7.84 -1.50 -1.46
CA LYS A 407 9.29 -1.26 -1.60
C LYS A 407 9.90 -2.21 -2.65
N THR A 408 9.76 -1.85 -3.93
CA THR A 408 10.14 -2.67 -5.09
C THR A 408 10.26 -1.81 -6.36
N ASP A 409 10.94 -2.32 -7.40
CA ASP A 409 11.00 -1.71 -8.73
C ASP A 409 9.76 -2.03 -9.58
N VAL A 410 9.20 -3.22 -9.41
CA VAL A 410 8.03 -3.75 -10.15
C VAL A 410 6.97 -4.27 -9.17
N PHE A 411 5.73 -3.85 -9.36
CA PHE A 411 4.58 -4.29 -8.54
C PHE A 411 4.27 -5.77 -8.79
N GLN A 412 4.28 -6.58 -7.72
CA GLN A 412 4.03 -8.03 -7.77
C GLN A 412 3.30 -8.53 -6.53
N ASP A 413 2.34 -9.44 -6.73
CA ASP A 413 1.53 -10.08 -5.69
C ASP A 413 1.30 -11.58 -6.00
N ILE A 414 0.96 -12.38 -4.98
CA ILE A 414 0.57 -13.79 -5.16
C ILE A 414 -0.86 -14.01 -4.63
N SER A 415 -1.80 -14.22 -5.56
CA SER A 415 -3.20 -14.49 -5.25
C SER A 415 -3.44 -15.96 -4.89
N LEU A 416 -4.06 -16.20 -3.73
CA LEU A 416 -4.40 -17.55 -3.26
C LEU A 416 -5.28 -18.32 -4.24
N ARG A 417 -6.30 -17.68 -4.83
CA ARG A 417 -7.23 -18.33 -5.77
C ARG A 417 -6.49 -18.85 -7.01
N GLN A 418 -5.59 -18.04 -7.57
CA GLN A 418 -4.78 -18.41 -8.73
C GLN A 418 -3.76 -19.51 -8.38
N TRP A 419 -3.09 -19.41 -7.22
CA TRP A 419 -2.15 -20.43 -6.76
C TRP A 419 -2.82 -21.80 -6.64
N LEU A 420 -4.01 -21.87 -6.03
CA LEU A 420 -4.79 -23.12 -5.94
C LEU A 420 -5.28 -23.60 -7.31
N ALA A 421 -5.74 -22.71 -8.20
CA ALA A 421 -6.21 -23.04 -9.55
C ALA A 421 -5.11 -23.58 -10.49
N LEU A 422 -3.84 -23.28 -10.20
CA LEU A 422 -2.67 -23.71 -10.98
C LEU A 422 -1.88 -24.83 -10.29
N THR A 423 -2.24 -25.21 -9.08
CA THR A 423 -1.62 -26.33 -8.34
C THR A 423 -2.32 -27.65 -8.73
N PRO A 424 -1.58 -28.78 -8.94
CA PRO A 424 -2.19 -30.07 -9.26
C PRO A 424 -3.28 -30.47 -8.26
N HIS A 425 -4.46 -30.88 -8.76
CA HIS A 425 -5.65 -31.07 -7.93
C HIS A 425 -5.41 -32.04 -6.77
N ASN A 426 -4.66 -33.13 -6.99
CA ASN A 426 -4.32 -34.09 -5.94
C ASN A 426 -3.54 -33.46 -4.76
N VAL A 427 -2.73 -32.42 -5.01
CA VAL A 427 -2.01 -31.68 -3.97
C VAL A 427 -2.97 -30.75 -3.22
N VAL A 428 -3.83 -30.01 -3.93
CA VAL A 428 -4.84 -29.12 -3.29
C VAL A 428 -5.81 -29.93 -2.41
N LYS A 429 -6.31 -31.07 -2.93
CA LYS A 429 -7.17 -32.02 -2.20
C LYS A 429 -6.50 -32.52 -0.92
N ALA A 430 -5.20 -32.85 -0.97
CA ALA A 430 -4.45 -33.35 0.18
C ALA A 430 -4.24 -32.30 1.28
N HIS A 431 -4.26 -31.01 0.95
CA HIS A 431 -4.12 -29.92 1.94
C HIS A 431 -5.46 -29.40 2.47
N LEU A 432 -6.47 -29.26 1.61
CA LEU A 432 -7.71 -28.52 1.92
C LEU A 432 -8.99 -29.38 1.87
N GLY A 433 -8.91 -30.64 1.45
CA GLY A 433 -10.07 -31.55 1.38
C GLY A 433 -11.12 -31.20 0.31
N PHE A 434 -10.90 -30.15 -0.49
CA PHE A 434 -11.82 -29.69 -1.53
C PHE A 434 -12.15 -30.79 -2.56
N SER A 435 -13.34 -30.72 -3.16
CA SER A 435 -13.71 -31.58 -4.29
C SER A 435 -13.02 -31.12 -5.58
N GLU A 436 -12.84 -32.04 -6.54
CA GLU A 436 -12.31 -31.68 -7.87
C GLU A 436 -13.23 -30.69 -8.58
N GLN A 437 -14.55 -30.90 -8.46
CA GLN A 437 -15.58 -30.01 -8.98
C GLN A 437 -15.48 -28.59 -8.42
N PHE A 438 -15.03 -28.40 -7.18
CA PHE A 438 -14.78 -27.07 -6.63
C PHE A 438 -13.48 -26.47 -7.19
N ILE A 439 -12.39 -27.24 -7.22
CA ILE A 439 -11.09 -26.80 -7.74
C ILE A 439 -11.19 -26.39 -9.22
N ASP A 440 -11.99 -27.10 -10.02
CA ASP A 440 -12.28 -26.77 -11.42
C ASP A 440 -13.01 -25.42 -11.63
N THR A 441 -13.63 -24.85 -10.60
CA THR A 441 -14.25 -23.51 -10.65
C THR A 441 -13.31 -22.38 -10.22
N LEU A 442 -12.08 -22.69 -9.79
CA LEU A 442 -11.11 -21.67 -9.38
C LEU A 442 -10.51 -20.95 -10.61
N PRO A 443 -10.42 -19.60 -10.61
CA PRO A 443 -9.95 -18.85 -11.76
C PRO A 443 -8.43 -18.99 -11.93
N ARG A 444 -8.01 -19.45 -13.11
CA ARG A 444 -6.59 -19.55 -13.52
C ARG A 444 -5.97 -18.19 -13.85
N GLU A 445 -6.79 -17.23 -14.24
CA GLU A 445 -6.42 -15.82 -14.39
C GLU A 445 -6.64 -15.07 -13.07
N LYS A 446 -5.75 -14.13 -12.74
CA LYS A 446 -5.78 -13.41 -11.47
C LYS A 446 -6.97 -12.45 -11.40
N GLN A 447 -7.97 -12.81 -10.60
CA GLN A 447 -8.99 -11.88 -10.14
C GLN A 447 -8.43 -11.11 -8.94
N VAL A 448 -7.93 -9.89 -9.15
CA VAL A 448 -7.27 -9.10 -8.11
C VAL A 448 -8.27 -8.70 -7.04
N ILE A 449 -9.38 -8.05 -7.43
CA ILE A 449 -10.50 -7.73 -6.54
C ILE A 449 -11.68 -8.63 -6.88
N VAL A 450 -12.31 -9.21 -5.85
CA VAL A 450 -13.44 -10.13 -5.97
C VAL A 450 -14.67 -9.47 -5.36
N SER A 451 -15.81 -9.51 -6.06
CA SER A 451 -17.11 -9.09 -5.53
C SER A 451 -17.60 -10.10 -4.48
N GLY A 452 -18.14 -9.62 -3.36
CA GLY A 452 -18.81 -10.43 -2.36
C GLY A 452 -20.15 -9.82 -1.95
N GLU A 453 -20.99 -10.63 -1.29
CA GLU A 453 -22.07 -10.10 -0.47
C GLU A 453 -21.48 -9.66 0.89
N GLN A 454 -21.94 -8.55 1.45
CA GLN A 454 -21.48 -8.08 2.76
C GLN A 454 -21.83 -9.10 3.84
N ALA A 455 -20.81 -9.78 4.38
CA ALA A 455 -21.01 -10.97 5.21
C ALA A 455 -21.62 -10.64 6.59
N ASP A 456 -22.73 -11.30 6.93
CA ASP A 456 -23.43 -11.10 8.19
C ASP A 456 -22.85 -11.96 9.33
N TRP A 457 -21.77 -11.44 9.92
CA TRP A 457 -21.07 -12.05 11.05
C TRP A 457 -21.88 -12.09 12.37
N SER A 458 -23.15 -11.65 12.39
CA SER A 458 -24.05 -11.92 13.52
C SER A 458 -24.59 -13.36 13.51
N SER A 459 -24.66 -14.00 12.34
CA SER A 459 -25.09 -15.41 12.20
C SER A 459 -24.11 -16.42 12.79
N ASP A 460 -22.90 -15.98 13.12
CA ASP A 460 -21.79 -16.76 13.68
C ASP A 460 -22.04 -17.17 15.15
N GLU A 461 -23.21 -16.85 15.73
CA GLU A 461 -23.57 -17.19 17.12
C GLU A 461 -24.24 -18.56 17.31
N GLU A 462 -24.81 -19.19 16.26
CA GLU A 462 -25.62 -20.43 16.39
C GLU A 462 -24.98 -21.73 15.85
N THR A 463 -23.88 -21.67 15.09
CA THR A 463 -23.32 -22.83 14.36
C THR A 463 -22.28 -23.66 15.14
N MET A 464 -22.81 -24.42 16.12
CA MET A 464 -22.21 -25.61 16.81
C MET A 464 -20.91 -25.42 17.62
#